data_AF-A0A9P5TFL9-F1
#
_entry.id   AF-A0A9P5TFL9-F1
#
_cell.length_a   1.000
_cell.length_b   1.000
_cell.length_c   1.000
_cell.angle_alpha   90.00
_cell.angle_beta   90.00
_cell.angle_gamma   90.00
#
_symmetry.space_group_name_H-M   'P 1'
#
loop_
_entity.id
_entity.type
_entity.pdbx_description
1 polymer ?
#
loop_
_entity_poly.entity_id
_entity_poly.type
_entity_poly.pdbx_seq_one_letter_code
_entity_poly.pdbx_strand_id
1 'polypeptide(L)'
;TESQPVFYQSYEYIRGQKLGVIKLNPLVSDRLAKDSLERIIHPHHLPMLVKPKPWLHYNDGGYIYYKSYAMRFKDSHEQEVYLRKATNAGNVELVYAGFDVLGSTPWKINKDIFDIVITVWNSGVWMGKIPPAVYDVQEPVLLEGQDKGCGSLKRQRAWAQHKVNNHSERCSVNYKIEIAR
;
A
#
# COMPACT_ATOMS: atom_id res chain seq x y z
N THR A 1 -0.99 8.16 35.55
CA THR A 1 -0.97 7.71 34.14
C THR A 1 0.11 6.67 34.00
N GLU A 2 -0.26 5.45 33.64
CA GLU A 2 0.70 4.34 33.48
C GLU A 2 1.37 4.45 32.10
N SER A 3 2.70 4.39 32.06
CA SER A 3 3.47 4.49 30.81
C SER A 3 3.50 3.13 30.12
N GLN A 4 2.90 3.03 28.94
CA GLN A 4 2.89 1.81 28.14
C GLN A 4 3.83 1.93 26.93
N PRO A 5 4.54 0.86 26.53
CA PRO A 5 5.38 0.88 25.34
C PRO A 5 4.53 1.04 24.08
N VAL A 6 5.06 1.81 23.11
CA VAL A 6 4.41 2.03 21.80
C VAL A 6 4.49 0.78 20.93
N PHE A 7 5.65 0.13 20.92
CA PHE A 7 5.92 -1.11 20.20
C PHE A 7 6.29 -2.20 21.19
N TYR A 8 5.81 -3.42 20.96
CA TYR A 8 6.20 -4.58 21.73
C TYR A 8 6.34 -5.81 20.83
N GLN A 9 7.33 -6.65 21.13
CA GLN A 9 7.55 -7.90 20.41
C GLN A 9 6.62 -8.98 20.98
N SER A 10 6.01 -9.75 20.09
CA SER A 10 5.18 -10.90 20.45
C SER A 10 5.36 -12.02 19.42
N TYR A 11 4.70 -13.15 19.64
CA TYR A 11 4.74 -14.28 18.74
C TYR A 11 3.33 -14.68 18.35
N GLU A 12 3.12 -14.94 17.06
CA GLU A 12 1.88 -15.49 16.52
C GLU A 12 2.15 -16.82 15.85
N TYR A 13 1.21 -17.76 16.00
CA TYR A 13 1.29 -19.06 15.35
C TYR A 13 0.47 -19.05 14.08
N ILE A 14 1.16 -19.08 12.93
CA ILE A 14 0.53 -19.10 11.62
C ILE A 14 0.86 -20.43 10.97
N ARG A 15 -0.17 -21.24 10.66
CA ARG A 15 -0.03 -22.58 10.06
C ARG A 15 0.94 -23.50 10.83
N GLY A 16 0.91 -23.42 12.16
CA GLY A 16 1.77 -24.22 13.05
C GLY A 16 3.20 -23.71 13.21
N GLN A 17 3.60 -22.65 12.50
CA GLN A 17 4.91 -22.04 12.64
C GLN A 17 4.84 -20.80 13.55
N LYS A 18 5.79 -20.69 14.48
CA LYS A 18 5.93 -19.54 15.38
C LYS A 18 6.60 -18.39 14.64
N LEU A 19 5.89 -17.29 14.47
CA LEU A 19 6.35 -16.09 13.76
C LEU A 19 6.49 -14.93 14.76
N GLY A 20 7.65 -14.28 14.79
CA GLY A 20 7.88 -13.08 15.60
C GLY A 20 7.21 -11.88 14.95
N VAL A 21 6.32 -11.20 15.68
CA VAL A 21 5.62 -10.01 15.21
C VAL A 21 5.86 -8.83 16.15
N ILE A 22 6.03 -7.64 15.58
CA ILE A 22 6.05 -6.40 16.34
C ILE A 22 4.64 -5.84 16.33
N LYS A 23 4.04 -5.70 17.51
CA LYS A 23 2.71 -5.13 17.68
C LYS A 23 2.81 -3.68 18.14
N LEU A 24 1.85 -2.90 17.68
CA LEU A 24 1.68 -1.50 18.06
C LEU A 24 0.60 -1.41 19.15
N ASN A 25 0.77 -0.49 20.10
CA ASN A 25 -0.28 -0.15 21.04
C ASN A 25 -1.55 0.32 20.28
N PRO A 26 -2.75 -0.21 20.59
CA PRO A 26 -3.99 0.16 19.91
C PRO A 26 -4.28 1.67 19.88
N LEU A 27 -3.93 2.40 20.95
CA LEU A 27 -4.11 3.85 20.99
C LEU A 27 -3.27 4.58 19.94
N VAL A 28 -2.11 4.03 19.61
CA VAL A 28 -1.21 4.57 18.60
C VAL A 28 -1.69 4.17 17.20
N SER A 29 -2.25 2.96 17.01
CA SER A 29 -2.81 2.57 15.70
C SER A 29 -4.00 3.44 15.34
N ASP A 30 -4.85 3.72 16.32
CA ASP A 30 -6.05 4.54 16.12
C ASP A 30 -5.70 5.99 15.79
N ARG A 31 -4.58 6.51 16.32
CA ARG A 31 -4.05 7.83 15.94
C ARG A 31 -3.43 7.80 14.55
N LEU A 32 -2.60 6.80 14.25
CA LEU A 32 -1.98 6.64 12.93
C LEU A 32 -3.03 6.53 11.80
N ALA A 33 -4.18 5.93 12.10
CA ALA A 33 -5.34 5.83 11.21
C ALA A 33 -6.05 7.17 10.94
N LYS A 34 -5.95 8.14 11.85
CA LYS A 34 -6.69 9.41 11.82
C LYS A 34 -5.82 10.61 11.44
N ASP A 35 -4.55 10.57 11.80
CA ASP A 35 -3.60 11.66 11.57
C ASP A 35 -3.31 11.82 10.07
N SER A 36 -3.02 13.06 9.65
CA SER A 36 -2.68 13.35 8.24
C SER A 36 -1.38 12.64 7.86
N LEU A 37 -1.45 11.84 6.80
CA LEU A 37 -0.35 11.03 6.29
C LEU A 37 0.85 11.88 5.85
N GLU A 38 0.63 13.13 5.43
CA GLU A 38 1.67 14.09 5.03
C GLU A 38 2.70 14.32 6.15
N ARG A 39 2.28 14.21 7.42
CA ARG A 39 3.13 14.42 8.59
C ARG A 39 3.85 13.17 9.07
N ILE A 40 3.40 11.99 8.66
CA ILE A 40 3.81 10.73 9.29
C ILE A 40 4.69 9.89 8.38
N ILE A 41 4.40 9.86 7.07
CA ILE A 41 5.11 9.02 6.11
C ILE A 41 5.40 9.85 4.87
N HIS A 42 6.66 10.29 4.73
CA HIS A 42 7.09 10.93 3.49
C HIS A 42 7.17 9.89 2.37
N PRO A 43 6.43 10.07 1.27
CA PRO A 43 6.52 9.18 0.13
C PRO A 43 7.90 9.30 -0.53
N HIS A 44 8.70 8.23 -0.52
CA HIS A 44 10.03 8.26 -1.13
C HIS A 44 9.99 8.35 -2.67
N HIS A 45 8.93 7.86 -3.31
CA HIS A 45 8.84 7.71 -4.76
C HIS A 45 7.54 8.33 -5.32
N LEU A 46 7.47 9.66 -5.31
CA LEU A 46 6.39 10.42 -5.93
C LEU A 46 6.63 10.59 -7.45
N PRO A 47 5.56 10.84 -8.24
CA PRO A 47 5.71 11.29 -9.60
C PRO A 47 6.64 12.50 -9.71
N MET A 48 7.55 12.50 -10.68
CA MET A 48 8.49 13.59 -10.88
C MET A 48 7.81 14.80 -11.52
N LEU A 49 8.18 16.00 -11.06
CA LEU A 49 7.73 17.27 -11.66
C LEU A 49 8.56 17.70 -12.87
N VAL A 50 9.67 17.01 -13.13
CA VAL A 50 10.59 17.23 -14.24
C VAL A 50 10.67 15.98 -15.09
N LYS A 51 11.14 16.13 -16.34
CA LYS A 51 11.35 14.98 -17.23
C LYS A 51 12.29 13.96 -16.56
N PRO A 52 11.94 12.66 -16.54
CA PRO A 52 12.81 11.63 -16.01
C PRO A 52 14.15 11.56 -16.76
N LYS A 53 15.18 11.03 -16.10
CA LYS A 53 16.42 10.66 -16.78
C LYS A 53 16.13 9.58 -17.82
N PRO A 54 16.70 9.69 -19.03
CA PRO A 54 16.61 8.63 -20.01
C PRO A 54 17.27 7.35 -19.47
N TRP A 55 16.75 6.20 -19.89
CA TRP A 55 17.31 4.90 -19.56
C TRP A 55 18.53 4.62 -20.43
N LEU A 56 19.72 4.69 -19.82
CA LEU A 56 21.00 4.42 -20.49
C LEU A 56 21.62 3.11 -20.03
N HIS A 57 21.22 2.62 -18.85
CA HIS A 57 21.76 1.39 -18.27
C HIS A 57 20.72 0.67 -17.42
N TYR A 58 21.01 -0.57 -17.02
CA TYR A 58 20.08 -1.37 -16.23
C TYR A 58 19.75 -0.78 -14.86
N ASN A 59 20.60 0.11 -14.34
CA ASN A 59 20.47 0.80 -13.05
C ASN A 59 20.60 2.33 -13.17
N ASP A 60 20.50 2.88 -14.39
CA ASP A 60 20.60 4.31 -14.66
C ASP A 60 19.48 4.77 -15.59
N GLY A 61 18.49 5.43 -15.00
CA GLY A 61 17.29 5.94 -15.64
C GLY A 61 16.18 6.24 -14.62
N GLY A 62 15.17 6.99 -15.04
CA GLY A 62 14.06 7.38 -14.17
C GLY A 62 14.39 8.56 -13.24
N TYR A 63 14.52 8.31 -11.93
CA TYR A 63 14.75 9.38 -10.94
C TYR A 63 16.10 10.07 -11.10
N ILE A 64 16.16 11.38 -10.82
CA ILE A 64 17.40 12.17 -10.96
C ILE A 64 18.48 11.73 -9.96
N TYR A 65 18.10 11.57 -8.70
CA TYR A 65 19.05 11.32 -7.61
C TYR A 65 19.06 9.88 -7.11
N TYR A 66 17.91 9.20 -7.18
CA TYR A 66 17.77 7.82 -6.72
C TYR A 66 18.12 6.83 -7.83
N LYS A 67 18.97 5.86 -7.50
CA LYS A 67 19.25 4.73 -8.41
C LYS A 67 18.00 3.86 -8.52
N SER A 68 17.62 3.58 -9.77
CA SER A 68 16.45 2.77 -10.10
C SER A 68 16.85 1.70 -11.10
N TYR A 69 16.34 0.49 -10.93
CA TYR A 69 16.59 -0.60 -11.86
C TYR A 69 15.53 -0.65 -12.96
N ALA A 70 15.95 -0.92 -14.19
CA ALA A 70 15.06 -1.02 -15.36
C ALA A 70 14.08 -2.20 -15.23
N MET A 71 14.46 -3.24 -14.48
CA MET A 71 13.62 -4.38 -14.15
C MET A 71 13.41 -4.46 -12.65
N ARG A 72 12.17 -4.77 -12.24
CA ARG A 72 11.87 -5.13 -10.85
C ARG A 72 12.16 -6.61 -10.62
N PHE A 73 13.01 -6.93 -9.66
CA PHE A 73 13.30 -8.30 -9.23
C PHE A 73 13.26 -8.39 -7.70
N LYS A 74 12.92 -9.57 -7.17
CA LYS A 74 12.79 -9.81 -5.73
C LYS A 74 14.04 -10.54 -5.23
N ASP A 75 15.04 -9.78 -4.80
CA ASP A 75 16.32 -10.26 -4.21
C ASP A 75 17.02 -11.37 -5.02
N SER A 76 16.74 -11.46 -6.34
CA SER A 76 17.35 -12.44 -7.22
C SER A 76 18.61 -11.85 -7.85
N HIS A 77 19.76 -12.24 -7.32
CA HIS A 77 21.05 -11.80 -7.85
C HIS A 77 21.26 -12.26 -9.30
N GLU A 78 20.79 -13.46 -9.64
CA GLU A 78 20.90 -14.00 -10.99
C GLU A 78 20.18 -13.12 -12.02
N GLN A 79 18.94 -12.70 -11.71
CA GLN A 79 18.16 -11.82 -12.58
C GLN A 79 18.88 -10.49 -12.85
N GLU A 80 19.50 -9.91 -11.83
CA GLU A 80 20.31 -8.69 -11.99
C GLU A 80 21.53 -8.93 -12.89
N VAL A 81 22.25 -10.04 -12.67
CA VAL A 81 23.45 -10.38 -13.46
C VAL A 81 23.11 -10.61 -14.93
N TYR A 82 22.03 -11.33 -15.23
CA TYR A 82 21.59 -11.55 -16.61
C TYR A 82 21.13 -10.25 -17.27
N LEU A 83 20.40 -9.39 -16.57
CA LEU A 83 20.00 -8.08 -17.09
C LEU A 83 21.22 -7.20 -17.41
N ARG A 84 22.20 -7.15 -16.50
CA ARG A 84 23.45 -6.42 -16.74
C ARG A 84 24.20 -6.96 -17.95
N LYS A 85 24.30 -8.28 -18.11
CA LYS A 85 24.92 -8.89 -19.30
C LYS A 85 24.18 -8.53 -20.58
N ALA A 86 22.84 -8.60 -20.59
CA ALA A 86 22.02 -8.23 -21.75
C ALA A 86 22.17 -6.75 -22.12
N THR A 87 22.30 -5.88 -21.10
CA THR A 87 22.54 -4.44 -21.26
C THR A 87 23.90 -4.17 -21.89
N ASN A 88 24.95 -4.80 -21.37
CA ASN A 88 26.31 -4.65 -21.91
C ASN A 88 26.43 -5.19 -23.34
N ALA A 89 25.59 -6.15 -23.72
CA ALA A 89 25.52 -6.69 -25.07
C ALA A 89 24.67 -5.82 -26.03
N GLY A 90 24.00 -4.76 -25.56
CA GLY A 90 23.13 -3.91 -26.39
C GLY A 90 21.76 -4.51 -26.73
N ASN A 91 21.40 -5.68 -26.16
CA ASN A 91 20.20 -6.42 -26.55
C ASN A 91 18.87 -5.78 -26.07
N VAL A 92 18.94 -4.77 -25.20
CA VAL A 92 17.77 -4.18 -24.53
C VAL A 92 17.59 -2.68 -24.82
N GLU A 93 18.35 -2.12 -25.76
CA GLU A 93 18.28 -0.68 -26.10
C GLU A 93 16.87 -0.25 -26.53
N LEU A 94 16.17 -1.08 -27.32
CA LEU A 94 14.79 -0.81 -27.73
C LEU A 94 13.82 -0.79 -26.54
N VAL A 95 14.08 -1.59 -25.50
CA VAL A 95 13.27 -1.60 -24.28
C VAL A 95 13.45 -0.27 -23.54
N TYR A 96 14.68 0.22 -23.44
CA TYR A 96 14.99 1.50 -22.81
C TYR A 96 14.39 2.68 -23.56
N ALA A 97 14.49 2.69 -24.89
CA ALA A 97 13.82 3.69 -25.72
C ALA A 97 12.30 3.67 -25.49
N GLY A 98 11.69 2.48 -25.36
CA GLY A 98 10.28 2.35 -25.00
C GLY A 98 9.94 2.95 -23.63
N PHE A 99 10.79 2.73 -22.63
CA PHE A 99 10.61 3.32 -21.30
C PHE A 99 10.74 4.83 -21.30
N ASP A 100 11.65 5.39 -22.10
CA ASP A 100 11.81 6.84 -22.25
C ASP A 100 10.57 7.48 -22.86
N VAL A 101 9.98 6.86 -23.88
CA VAL A 101 8.72 7.32 -24.47
C VAL A 101 7.60 7.31 -23.43
N LEU A 102 7.42 6.20 -22.71
CA LEU A 102 6.39 6.08 -21.66
C LEU A 102 6.59 7.08 -20.52
N GLY A 103 7.83 7.21 -20.03
CA GLY A 103 8.17 8.10 -18.92
C GLY A 103 8.14 9.59 -19.29
N SER A 104 8.30 9.94 -20.56
CA SER A 104 8.26 11.33 -21.03
C SER A 104 6.86 11.92 -21.12
N THR A 105 5.81 11.09 -21.03
CA THR A 105 4.43 11.55 -21.16
C THR A 105 4.00 12.30 -19.89
N PRO A 106 3.69 13.61 -19.98
CA PRO A 106 3.27 14.39 -18.81
C PRO A 106 1.83 14.04 -18.43
N TRP A 107 1.58 13.95 -17.12
CA TRP A 107 0.26 13.71 -16.57
C TRP A 107 -0.22 14.91 -15.75
N LYS A 108 -1.53 15.12 -15.73
CA LYS A 108 -2.18 16.11 -14.88
C LYS A 108 -3.42 15.48 -14.24
N ILE A 109 -3.66 15.85 -13.00
CA ILE A 109 -4.84 15.42 -12.25
C ILE A 109 -6.08 16.09 -12.85
N ASN A 110 -7.11 15.29 -13.11
CA ASN A 110 -8.41 15.79 -13.51
C ASN A 110 -9.13 16.35 -12.27
N LYS A 111 -9.20 17.67 -12.16
CA LYS A 111 -9.77 18.37 -11.00
C LYS A 111 -11.26 18.10 -10.83
N ASP A 112 -12.03 18.09 -11.92
CA ASP A 112 -13.49 17.88 -11.85
C ASP A 112 -13.82 16.50 -11.27
N ILE A 113 -13.07 15.47 -11.68
CA ILE A 113 -13.23 14.12 -11.11
C ILE A 113 -12.71 14.08 -9.67
N PHE A 114 -11.60 14.75 -9.39
CA PHE A 114 -11.00 14.78 -8.06
C PHE A 114 -11.93 15.41 -7.02
N ASP A 115 -12.60 16.50 -7.35
CA ASP A 115 -13.56 17.18 -6.45
C ASP A 115 -14.76 16.27 -6.13
N ILE A 116 -15.24 15.50 -7.11
CA ILE A 116 -16.27 14.47 -6.89
C ILE A 116 -15.76 13.38 -5.95
N VAL A 117 -14.54 12.87 -6.18
CA VAL A 117 -13.92 11.85 -5.32
C VAL A 117 -13.77 12.34 -3.89
N ILE A 118 -13.34 13.58 -3.67
CA ILE A 118 -13.26 14.19 -2.33
C ILE A 118 -14.65 14.28 -1.68
N THR A 119 -15.66 14.70 -2.44
CA THR A 119 -17.04 14.82 -1.94
C THR A 119 -17.55 13.46 -1.45
N VAL A 120 -17.33 12.41 -2.25
CA VAL A 120 -17.69 11.02 -1.89
C VAL A 120 -16.86 10.53 -0.70
N TRP A 121 -15.55 10.78 -0.68
CA TRP A 121 -14.67 10.40 0.42
C TRP A 121 -15.11 11.00 1.76
N ASN A 122 -15.45 12.28 1.77
CA ASN A 122 -15.90 13.02 2.95
C ASN A 122 -17.31 12.62 3.39
N SER A 123 -18.16 12.16 2.47
CA SER A 123 -19.49 11.61 2.83
C SER A 123 -19.40 10.30 3.61
N GLY A 124 -18.28 9.58 3.51
CA GLY A 124 -18.04 8.31 4.22
C GLY A 124 -18.84 7.12 3.70
N VAL A 125 -19.61 7.27 2.61
CA VAL A 125 -20.42 6.21 2.02
C VAL A 125 -19.59 5.29 1.14
N TRP A 126 -20.04 4.05 0.99
CA TRP A 126 -19.45 3.15 0.01
C TRP A 126 -19.87 3.55 -1.41
N MET A 127 -18.88 3.82 -2.27
CA MET A 127 -19.12 4.05 -3.69
C MET A 127 -18.01 3.44 -4.55
N GLY A 128 -18.36 2.47 -5.40
CA GLY A 128 -17.42 1.79 -6.29
C GLY A 128 -16.25 1.16 -5.51
N LYS A 129 -15.04 1.68 -5.72
CA LYS A 129 -13.80 1.24 -5.04
C LYS A 129 -13.40 2.10 -3.83
N ILE A 130 -14.26 3.03 -3.40
CA ILE A 130 -14.04 3.84 -2.21
C ILE A 130 -14.73 3.15 -1.04
N PRO A 131 -13.98 2.56 -0.08
CA PRO A 131 -14.57 1.84 1.04
C PRO A 131 -15.27 2.80 2.02
N PRO A 132 -16.35 2.36 2.68
CA PRO A 132 -17.06 3.18 3.66
C PRO A 132 -16.18 3.51 4.86
N ALA A 133 -16.51 4.61 5.54
CA ALA A 133 -15.78 5.06 6.74
C ALA A 133 -15.94 4.09 7.91
N VAL A 134 -17.13 3.52 8.04
CA VAL A 134 -17.46 2.48 9.02
C VAL A 134 -17.74 1.20 8.25
N TYR A 135 -17.33 0.05 8.81
CA TYR A 135 -17.64 -1.23 8.20
C TYR A 135 -19.13 -1.55 8.45
N ASP A 136 -19.94 -1.51 7.39
CA ASP A 136 -21.41 -1.54 7.47
C ASP A 136 -21.98 -2.91 7.90
N VAL A 137 -21.20 -3.98 7.82
CA VAL A 137 -21.65 -5.32 8.20
C VAL A 137 -21.63 -5.46 9.72
N GLN A 138 -22.78 -5.76 10.31
CA GLN A 138 -22.90 -5.99 11.75
C GLN A 138 -22.03 -7.15 12.22
N GLU A 139 -21.49 -7.02 13.44
CA GLU A 139 -20.74 -8.09 14.07
C GLU A 139 -21.64 -9.32 14.28
N PRO A 140 -21.20 -10.53 13.89
CA PRO A 140 -21.97 -11.74 14.12
C PRO A 140 -22.20 -11.95 15.62
N VAL A 141 -23.44 -11.78 16.08
CA VAL A 141 -23.82 -12.04 17.47
C VAL A 141 -23.98 -13.54 17.68
N LEU A 142 -23.41 -14.06 18.78
CA LEU A 142 -23.69 -15.41 19.23
C LEU A 142 -25.10 -15.43 19.84
N LEU A 143 -26.05 -16.12 19.21
CA LEU A 143 -27.38 -16.30 19.79
C LEU A 143 -27.28 -17.16 21.07
N GLU A 144 -28.01 -16.78 22.11
CA GLU A 144 -28.07 -17.55 23.35
C GLU A 144 -28.58 -18.98 23.06
N GLY A 145 -27.83 -19.99 23.51
CA GLY A 145 -28.14 -21.41 23.28
C GLY A 145 -27.56 -22.03 22.01
N GLN A 146 -26.86 -21.26 21.17
CA GLN A 146 -26.14 -21.81 20.03
C GLN A 146 -24.76 -22.33 20.48
N ASP A 147 -24.45 -23.59 20.19
CA ASP A 147 -23.13 -24.16 20.48
C ASP A 147 -22.02 -23.27 19.88
N LYS A 148 -20.96 -23.01 20.64
CA LYS A 148 -19.73 -22.32 20.19
C LYS A 148 -18.93 -23.22 19.23
N GLY A 149 -19.60 -23.84 18.27
CA GLY A 149 -19.03 -24.71 17.28
C GLY A 149 -18.09 -23.97 16.33
N CYS A 150 -17.30 -24.75 15.60
CA CYS A 150 -16.33 -24.28 14.62
C CYS A 150 -16.91 -23.27 13.60
N GLY A 151 -18.19 -23.41 13.23
CA GLY A 151 -18.86 -22.52 12.27
C GLY A 151 -19.00 -21.08 12.74
N SER A 152 -19.34 -20.85 14.02
CA SER A 152 -19.53 -19.51 14.54
C SER A 152 -18.20 -18.75 14.67
N LEU A 153 -17.16 -19.43 15.16
CA LEU A 153 -15.80 -18.89 15.23
C LEU A 153 -15.25 -18.53 13.85
N LYS A 154 -15.54 -19.35 12.82
CA LYS A 154 -15.17 -19.03 11.44
C LYS A 154 -15.86 -17.76 10.93
N ARG A 155 -17.14 -17.56 11.23
CA ARG A 155 -17.89 -16.34 10.86
C ARG A 155 -17.32 -15.10 11.55
N GLN A 156 -17.04 -15.18 12.85
CA GLN A 156 -16.48 -14.06 13.60
C GLN A 156 -15.07 -13.69 13.09
N ARG A 157 -14.23 -14.69 12.80
CA ARG A 157 -12.91 -14.46 12.18
C ARG A 157 -13.03 -13.84 10.79
N ALA A 158 -13.95 -14.32 9.96
CA ALA A 158 -14.17 -13.74 8.64
C ALA A 158 -14.61 -12.28 8.73
N TRP A 159 -15.58 -11.97 9.60
CA TRP A 159 -16.02 -10.59 9.84
C TRP A 159 -14.87 -9.69 10.30
N ALA A 160 -14.08 -10.14 11.28
CA ALA A 160 -12.93 -9.39 11.77
C ALA A 160 -11.90 -9.14 10.66
N GLN A 161 -11.64 -10.14 9.81
CA GLN A 161 -10.75 -10.00 8.65
C GLN A 161 -11.29 -8.97 7.65
N HIS A 162 -12.58 -9.01 7.33
CA HIS A 162 -13.18 -8.04 6.42
C HIS A 162 -13.15 -6.62 6.97
N LYS A 163 -13.37 -6.43 8.27
CA LYS A 163 -13.22 -5.13 8.95
C LYS A 163 -11.80 -4.57 8.83
N VAL A 164 -10.78 -5.42 9.04
CA VAL A 164 -9.36 -5.04 8.89
C VAL A 164 -9.00 -4.76 7.43
N ASN A 165 -9.53 -5.53 6.49
CA ASN A 165 -9.34 -5.29 5.06
C ASN A 165 -9.95 -3.95 4.64
N ASN A 166 -11.17 -3.64 5.07
CA ASN A 166 -11.83 -2.35 4.81
C ASN A 166 -10.98 -1.18 5.32
N HIS A 167 -10.44 -1.29 6.53
CA HIS A 167 -9.54 -0.28 7.08
C HIS A 167 -8.28 -0.10 6.22
N SER A 168 -7.68 -1.20 5.76
CA SER A 168 -6.46 -1.18 4.95
C SER A 168 -6.70 -0.56 3.56
N GLU A 169 -7.83 -0.89 2.93
CA GLU A 169 -8.27 -0.28 1.68
C GLU A 169 -8.52 1.22 1.85
N ARG A 170 -9.16 1.62 2.97
CA ARG A 170 -9.39 3.02 3.29
C ARG A 170 -8.08 3.79 3.42
N CYS A 171 -7.10 3.27 4.14
CA CYS A 171 -5.77 3.88 4.23
C CYS A 171 -5.08 4.00 2.84
N SER A 172 -5.20 2.97 1.99
CA SER A 172 -4.67 3.00 0.61
C SER A 172 -5.31 4.08 -0.25
N VAL A 173 -6.63 4.26 -0.14
CA VAL A 173 -7.37 5.33 -0.85
C VAL A 173 -7.01 6.70 -0.30
N ASN A 174 -6.96 6.86 1.02
CA ASN A 174 -6.57 8.12 1.66
C ASN A 174 -5.19 8.58 1.16
N TYR A 175 -4.21 7.67 1.16
CA TYR A 175 -2.87 7.96 0.67
C TYR A 175 -2.83 8.45 -0.79
N LYS A 176 -3.67 7.88 -1.66
CA LYS A 176 -3.77 8.32 -3.07
C LYS A 176 -4.45 9.68 -3.20
N ILE A 177 -5.46 9.96 -2.39
CA ILE A 177 -6.15 11.26 -2.36
C ILE A 177 -5.20 12.35 -1.89
N GLU A 178 -4.44 12.11 -0.82
CA GLU A 178 -3.46 13.07 -0.30
C GLU A 178 -2.34 13.35 -1.32
N ILE A 179 -1.85 12.34 -2.06
CA ILE A 179 -0.88 12.57 -3.14
C ILE A 179 -1.48 13.35 -4.32
N ALA A 180 -2.77 13.19 -4.57
CA ALA A 180 -3.47 13.85 -5.67
C ALA A 180 -3.95 15.27 -5.34
N ARG A 181 -3.85 15.69 -4.08
CA ARG A 181 -4.28 17.00 -3.59
C ARG A 181 -3.31 18.10 -4.00
#